data_AF-A0A4Y2ALA9-F1
#
_entry.id   AF-A0A4Y2ALA9-F1
#
_cell.length_a   1.000
_cell.length_b   1.000
_cell.length_c   1.000
_cell.angle_alpha   90.00
_cell.angle_beta   90.00
_cell.angle_gamma   90.00
#
_symmetry.space_group_name_H-M   'P 1'
#
loop_
_entity.id
_entity.type
_entity.pdbx_description
1 polymer ?
#
loop_
_entity_poly.entity_id
_entity_poly.type
_entity_poly.pdbx_seq_one_letter_code
_entity_poly.pdbx_strand_id
1 'polypeptide(L)'
;MVFSIISKYRKTGSVENKARTGRTAIFTPREQRWFIKKITINPKISAVKLTLEARKRFGKISHPETVRNILRNHDFHARVDRRKPFISRVNQKERLKFARCYLKKPKEFWESVIFVDESKFNVFGSNGKQKVWRRLNTELKLRNLRATVKHGVGCHFVWGCMGLLRVAALEQET
;
A
#
# COMPACT_ATOMS: atom_id res chain seq x y z
N MET A 1 30.37 -13.27 45.89
CA MET A 1 30.14 -13.24 44.43
C MET A 1 30.53 -14.55 43.73
N VAL A 2 31.63 -15.20 44.12
CA VAL A 2 32.08 -16.48 43.51
C VAL A 2 31.13 -17.65 43.81
N PHE A 3 30.64 -17.78 45.04
CA PHE A 3 29.76 -18.89 45.46
C PHE A 3 28.41 -18.92 44.70
N SER A 4 27.84 -17.75 44.40
CA SER A 4 26.61 -17.62 43.62
C SER A 4 26.79 -18.02 42.14
N ILE A 5 27.99 -17.81 41.59
CA ILE A 5 28.32 -18.22 40.22
C ILE A 5 28.46 -19.74 40.14
N ILE A 6 29.14 -20.36 41.11
CA ILE A 6 29.29 -21.82 41.21
C ILE A 6 27.91 -22.49 41.39
N SER A 7 27.06 -21.95 42.27
CA SER A 7 25.68 -22.46 42.48
C SER A 7 24.81 -22.33 41.23
N LYS A 8 24.94 -21.23 40.47
CA LYS A 8 24.27 -21.03 39.18
C LYS A 8 24.76 -22.04 38.14
N TYR A 9 26.07 -22.21 37.99
CA TYR A 9 26.65 -23.14 37.03
C TYR A 9 26.24 -24.59 37.32
N ARG A 10 26.23 -25.01 38.60
CA ARG A 10 25.75 -26.34 39.00
C ARG A 10 24.27 -26.59 38.66
N LYS A 11 23.42 -25.55 38.60
CA LYS A 11 21.98 -25.68 38.27
C LYS A 11 21.67 -25.58 36.78
N THR A 12 22.33 -24.68 36.04
CA THR A 12 21.96 -24.36 34.65
C THR A 12 23.03 -24.75 33.62
N GLY A 13 24.21 -25.23 34.05
CA GLY A 13 25.32 -25.61 33.17
C GLY A 13 26.00 -24.44 32.43
N SER A 14 25.55 -23.20 32.67
CA SER A 14 26.05 -22.00 31.99
C SER A 14 26.30 -20.86 32.98
N VAL A 15 27.41 -20.15 32.75
CA VAL A 15 27.81 -18.93 33.49
C VAL A 15 27.20 -17.68 32.85
N GLU A 16 26.73 -17.76 31.61
CA GLU A 16 26.22 -16.63 30.84
C GLU A 16 25.08 -15.90 31.54
N ASN A 17 25.02 -14.59 31.35
CA ASN A 17 23.94 -13.79 31.92
C ASN A 17 22.61 -14.18 31.27
N LYS A 18 21.61 -14.45 32.12
CA LYS A 18 20.24 -14.64 31.63
C LYS A 18 19.75 -13.35 30.98
N ALA A 19 18.93 -13.49 29.94
CA ALA A 19 18.25 -12.35 29.35
C ALA A 19 17.51 -11.56 30.45
N ARG A 20 17.80 -10.27 30.54
CA ARG A 20 17.14 -9.39 31.50
C ARG A 20 15.69 -9.17 31.04
N THR A 21 14.76 -9.19 31.98
CA THR A 21 13.38 -8.75 31.72
C THR A 21 13.40 -7.25 31.44
N GLY A 22 13.06 -6.90 30.19
CA GLY A 22 12.94 -5.51 29.77
C GLY A 22 11.72 -4.82 30.36
N ARG A 23 11.59 -3.53 30.07
CA ARG A 23 10.39 -2.74 30.42
C ARG A 23 9.14 -3.37 29.80
N THR A 24 8.08 -3.48 30.59
CA THR A 24 6.79 -3.97 30.10
C THR A 24 6.21 -3.03 29.04
N ALA A 25 5.63 -3.60 27.98
CA ALA A 25 5.02 -2.82 26.92
C ALA A 25 3.72 -2.14 27.40
N ILE A 26 3.48 -0.91 26.94
CA ILE A 26 2.26 -0.14 27.26
C ILE A 26 0.99 -0.90 26.81
N PHE A 27 1.07 -1.52 25.63
CA PHE A 27 -0.01 -2.31 25.04
C PHE A 27 0.30 -3.80 25.15
N THR A 28 -0.67 -4.53 25.72
CA THR A 28 -0.66 -5.99 25.79
C THR A 28 -0.76 -6.62 24.40
N PRO A 29 -0.35 -7.89 24.22
CA PRO A 29 -0.48 -8.58 22.94
C PRO A 29 -1.93 -8.58 22.39
N ARG A 30 -2.94 -8.62 23.26
CA ARG A 30 -4.36 -8.55 22.87
C ARG A 30 -4.74 -7.19 22.31
N GLU A 31 -4.26 -6.11 22.92
CA GLU A 31 -4.46 -4.74 22.44
C GLU A 31 -3.69 -4.49 21.14
N GLN A 32 -2.50 -5.06 20.99
CA GLN A 32 -1.72 -4.99 19.74
C GLN A 32 -2.49 -5.58 18.55
N ARG A 33 -3.16 -6.73 18.72
CA ARG A 33 -4.02 -7.33 17.68
C ARG A 33 -5.15 -6.40 17.23
N TRP A 34 -5.65 -5.54 18.11
CA TRP A 34 -6.69 -4.56 17.74
C TRP A 34 -6.17 -3.53 16.74
N PHE A 35 -4.93 -3.03 16.91
CA PHE A 35 -4.29 -2.14 15.94
C PHE A 35 -4.13 -2.83 14.58
N ILE A 36 -3.65 -4.08 14.58
CA ILE A 36 -3.48 -4.88 13.35
C ILE A 36 -4.82 -5.04 12.62
N LYS A 37 -5.90 -5.36 13.36
CA LYS A 37 -7.25 -5.50 12.79
C LYS A 37 -7.72 -4.19 12.16
N LYS A 38 -7.51 -3.05 12.83
CA LYS A 38 -7.88 -1.73 12.32
C LYS A 38 -7.15 -1.38 11.01
N ILE A 39 -5.85 -1.62 10.95
CA ILE A 39 -5.04 -1.38 9.74
C ILE A 39 -5.43 -2.32 8.60
N THR A 40 -5.73 -3.59 8.91
CA THR A 40 -6.14 -4.56 7.90
C THR A 40 -7.47 -4.19 7.25
N ILE A 41 -8.38 -3.59 8.01
CA ILE A 41 -9.65 -3.07 7.50
C ILE A 41 -9.42 -1.78 6.70
N ASN A 42 -8.71 -0.81 7.28
CA ASN A 42 -8.41 0.47 6.64
C ASN A 42 -6.92 0.82 6.78
N PRO A 43 -6.10 0.52 5.74
CA PRO A 43 -4.65 0.73 5.78
C PRO A 43 -4.24 2.20 5.67
N LYS A 44 -5.18 3.12 5.38
CA LYS A 44 -4.93 4.56 5.21
C LYS A 44 -4.98 5.35 6.53
N ILE A 45 -5.32 4.71 7.64
CA ILE A 45 -5.44 5.38 8.93
C ILE A 45 -4.06 5.84 9.41
N SER A 46 -3.98 7.10 9.88
CA SER A 46 -2.76 7.64 10.46
C SER A 46 -2.48 7.07 11.86
N ALA A 47 -1.20 6.95 12.23
CA ALA A 47 -0.83 6.49 13.57
C ALA A 47 -1.40 7.40 14.68
N VAL A 48 -1.50 8.71 14.43
CA VAL A 48 -2.08 9.69 15.35
C VAL A 48 -3.58 9.43 15.59
N LYS A 49 -4.32 9.09 14.52
CA LYS A 49 -5.73 8.71 14.64
C LYS A 49 -5.87 7.40 15.43
N LEU A 50 -5.00 6.42 15.18
CA LEU A 50 -4.99 5.17 15.93
C LEU A 50 -4.68 5.38 17.42
N THR A 51 -3.75 6.26 17.78
CA THR A 51 -3.48 6.57 19.20
C THR A 51 -4.67 7.23 19.88
N LEU A 52 -5.37 8.13 19.18
CA LEU A 52 -6.57 8.76 19.72
C LEU A 52 -7.70 7.73 19.93
N GLU A 53 -7.92 6.84 18.97
CA GLU A 53 -8.89 5.75 19.10
C GLU A 53 -8.50 4.77 20.22
N ALA A 54 -7.21 4.47 20.37
CA ALA A 54 -6.71 3.59 21.43
C ALA A 54 -6.89 4.22 22.82
N ARG A 55 -6.66 5.53 22.96
CA ARG A 55 -6.92 6.27 24.21
C ARG A 55 -8.39 6.17 24.60
N LYS A 56 -9.30 6.38 23.65
CA LYS A 56 -10.75 6.28 23.89
C LYS A 56 -11.19 4.86 24.29
N ARG A 57 -10.56 3.83 23.71
CA ARG A 57 -10.96 2.43 23.92
C ARG A 57 -10.34 1.78 25.16
N PHE A 58 -9.06 2.05 25.43
CA PHE A 58 -8.29 1.38 26.48
C PHE A 58 -7.93 2.30 27.65
N GLY A 59 -8.23 3.60 27.56
CA GLY A 59 -7.83 4.60 28.57
C GLY A 59 -6.33 4.90 28.62
N LYS A 60 -5.52 4.28 27.73
CA LYS A 60 -4.06 4.39 27.74
C LYS A 60 -3.57 5.54 26.85
N ILE A 61 -2.74 6.40 27.42
CA ILE A 61 -2.05 7.46 26.68
C ILE A 61 -0.73 6.90 26.15
N SER A 62 -0.50 7.04 24.85
CA SER A 62 0.74 6.61 24.20
C SER A 62 1.15 7.59 23.11
N HIS A 63 2.46 7.68 22.87
CA HIS A 63 2.98 8.48 21.77
C HIS A 63 2.68 7.77 20.43
N PRO A 64 2.38 8.50 19.33
CA PRO A 64 2.16 7.91 18.01
C PRO A 64 3.28 6.98 17.54
N GLU A 65 4.53 7.22 17.95
CA GLU A 65 5.66 6.34 17.62
C GLU A 65 5.51 4.93 18.22
N THR A 66 4.89 4.79 19.39
CA THR A 66 4.62 3.48 20.00
C THR A 66 3.73 2.63 19.07
N VAL A 67 2.70 3.24 18.49
CA VAL A 67 1.85 2.56 17.51
C VAL A 67 2.61 2.26 16.23
N ARG A 68 3.44 3.18 15.72
CA ARG A 68 4.28 2.90 14.54
C ARG A 68 5.23 1.74 14.77
N ASN A 69 5.84 1.63 15.96
CA ASN A 69 6.72 0.53 16.31
C ASN A 69 5.98 -0.81 16.41
N ILE A 70 4.79 -0.83 17.04
CA ILE A 70 3.93 -2.03 17.05
C ILE A 70 3.62 -2.48 15.62
N LEU A 71 3.28 -1.55 14.73
CA LEU A 71 2.98 -1.86 13.33
C LEU A 71 4.20 -2.43 12.59
N ARG A 72 5.38 -1.81 12.77
CA ARG A 72 6.64 -2.30 12.18
C ARG A 72 7.01 -3.69 12.70
N ASN A 73 6.81 -3.95 13.99
CA ASN A 73 7.03 -5.28 14.59
C ASN A 73 6.07 -6.36 14.04
N HIS A 74 5.00 -5.96 13.36
CA HIS A 74 4.04 -6.86 12.67
C HIS A 74 4.13 -6.76 11.13
N ASP A 75 5.27 -6.31 10.62
CA ASP A 75 5.63 -6.17 9.20
C ASP A 75 4.81 -5.13 8.41
N PHE A 76 4.15 -4.20 9.11
CA PHE A 76 3.46 -3.09 8.46
C PHE A 76 4.37 -1.89 8.31
N HIS A 77 4.57 -1.48 7.07
CA HIS A 77 5.36 -0.29 6.75
C HIS A 77 4.50 0.75 6.06
N ALA A 78 4.70 2.01 6.44
CA ALA A 78 4.12 3.14 5.72
C ALA A 78 4.82 3.29 4.35
N ARG A 79 4.04 3.23 3.28
CA ARG A 79 4.48 3.38 1.89
C ARG A 79 3.50 4.27 1.13
N VAL A 80 3.95 4.92 0.06
CA VAL A 80 3.05 5.65 -0.83
C VAL A 80 2.13 4.66 -1.54
N ASP A 81 0.85 4.98 -1.63
CA ASP A 81 -0.12 4.16 -2.36
C ASP A 81 0.08 4.25 -3.88
N ARG A 82 -0.25 3.17 -4.58
CA ARG A 82 -0.22 3.17 -6.05
C ARG A 82 -1.53 3.71 -6.58
N ARG A 83 -1.42 4.60 -7.55
CA ARG A 83 -2.53 5.11 -8.35
C ARG A 83 -2.86 4.10 -9.43
N LYS A 84 -4.07 3.56 -9.40
CA LYS A 84 -4.58 2.67 -10.44
C LYS A 84 -6.05 3.01 -10.70
N PRO A 85 -6.49 2.99 -11.97
CA PRO A 85 -7.91 3.08 -12.26
C PRO A 85 -8.63 1.88 -11.64
N PHE A 86 -9.85 2.10 -11.16
CA PHE A 86 -10.70 1.01 -10.75
C PHE A 86 -11.17 0.25 -11.99
N ILE A 87 -10.93 -1.06 -12.05
CA ILE A 87 -11.38 -1.93 -13.14
C ILE A 87 -12.37 -2.91 -12.54
N SER A 88 -13.60 -2.93 -13.06
CA SER A 88 -14.63 -3.88 -12.63
C SER A 88 -14.17 -5.33 -12.87
N ARG A 89 -14.75 -6.29 -12.13
CA ARG A 89 -14.41 -7.71 -12.30
C ARG A 89 -14.74 -8.21 -13.72
N VAL A 90 -15.81 -7.69 -14.32
CA VAL A 90 -16.21 -8.00 -15.70
C VAL A 90 -15.12 -7.51 -16.67
N ASN A 91 -14.73 -6.25 -16.57
CA ASN A 91 -13.71 -5.67 -17.44
C ASN A 91 -12.33 -6.34 -17.25
N GLN A 92 -12.00 -6.80 -16.03
CA GLN A 92 -10.78 -7.58 -15.80
C GLN A 92 -10.77 -8.89 -16.60
N LYS A 93 -11.89 -9.61 -16.66
CA LYS A 93 -12.02 -10.85 -17.46
C LYS A 93 -11.91 -10.57 -18.95
N GLU A 94 -12.63 -9.57 -19.44
CA GLU A 94 -12.59 -9.20 -20.87
C GLU A 94 -11.19 -8.74 -21.30
N ARG A 95 -10.51 -7.92 -20.47
CA ARG A 95 -9.14 -7.51 -20.75
C ARG A 95 -8.16 -8.68 -20.76
N LEU A 96 -8.35 -9.67 -19.88
CA LEU A 96 -7.51 -10.87 -19.88
C LEU A 96 -7.78 -11.75 -21.10
N LYS A 97 -9.04 -11.90 -21.50
CA LYS A 97 -9.43 -12.61 -22.73
C LYS A 97 -8.81 -11.95 -23.95
N PHE A 98 -8.97 -10.63 -24.08
CA PHE A 98 -8.32 -9.83 -25.11
C PHE A 98 -6.80 -10.05 -25.11
N ALA A 99 -6.12 -9.86 -23.97
CA ALA A 99 -4.67 -10.05 -23.89
C ALA A 99 -4.23 -11.43 -24.38
N ARG A 100 -4.95 -12.51 -24.00
CA ARG A 100 -4.65 -13.87 -24.47
C ARG A 100 -4.88 -14.06 -25.97
N CYS A 101 -5.96 -13.51 -26.52
CA CYS A 101 -6.27 -13.60 -27.94
C CYS A 101 -5.22 -12.92 -28.83
N TYR A 102 -4.65 -11.80 -28.36
CA TYR A 102 -3.71 -11.01 -29.14
C TYR A 102 -2.22 -11.25 -28.80
N LEU A 103 -1.91 -12.00 -27.72
CA LEU A 103 -0.53 -12.27 -27.29
C LEU A 103 0.34 -12.94 -28.36
N LYS A 104 -0.24 -13.87 -29.13
CA LYS A 104 0.47 -14.65 -30.17
C LYS A 104 0.35 -14.06 -31.57
N LYS A 105 -0.15 -12.83 -31.70
CA LYS A 105 -0.28 -12.19 -33.02
C LYS A 105 1.11 -11.86 -33.57
N PRO A 106 1.34 -12.06 -34.87
CA PRO A 106 2.64 -11.83 -35.47
C PRO A 106 2.89 -10.32 -35.60
N LYS A 107 4.13 -9.92 -35.90
CA LYS A 107 4.54 -8.51 -35.89
C LYS A 107 3.75 -7.69 -36.91
N GLU A 108 3.55 -8.23 -38.10
CA GLU A 108 2.86 -7.63 -39.25
C GLU A 108 1.44 -7.20 -38.89
N PHE A 109 0.77 -7.99 -38.03
CA PHE A 109 -0.55 -7.62 -37.52
C PHE A 109 -0.47 -6.30 -36.74
N TRP A 110 0.49 -6.15 -35.83
CA TRP A 110 0.64 -4.93 -35.03
C TRP A 110 1.09 -3.72 -35.85
N GLU A 111 1.79 -3.92 -36.97
CA GLU A 111 2.18 -2.82 -37.87
C GLU A 111 0.96 -2.20 -38.57
N SER A 112 -0.10 -3.00 -38.81
CA SER A 112 -1.35 -2.55 -39.41
C SER A 112 -2.34 -1.93 -38.43
N VAL A 113 -2.12 -2.06 -37.12
CA VAL A 113 -3.06 -1.56 -36.10
C VAL A 113 -2.84 -0.06 -35.88
N ILE A 114 -3.91 0.71 -36.04
CA ILE A 114 -3.97 2.12 -35.65
C ILE A 114 -4.70 2.21 -34.31
N PHE A 115 -4.03 2.74 -33.30
CA PHE A 115 -4.63 3.04 -32.01
C PHE A 115 -5.20 4.44 -32.04
N VAL A 116 -6.45 4.59 -31.62
CA VAL A 116 -7.12 5.88 -31.45
C VAL A 116 -7.53 5.99 -29.98
N ASP A 117 -7.20 7.09 -29.33
CA ASP A 117 -7.61 7.35 -27.95
C ASP A 117 -7.90 8.84 -27.74
N GLU A 118 -8.75 9.11 -26.76
CA GLU A 118 -9.09 10.45 -26.31
C GLU A 118 -8.36 10.71 -24.99
N SER A 119 -7.45 11.68 -24.99
CA SER A 119 -6.68 12.03 -23.80
C SER A 119 -7.18 13.33 -23.18
N LYS A 120 -7.63 13.23 -21.92
CA LYS A 120 -8.00 14.36 -21.07
C LYS A 120 -6.77 14.92 -20.34
N PHE A 121 -6.46 16.19 -20.56
CA PHE A 121 -5.43 16.92 -19.82
C PHE A 121 -6.07 17.80 -18.74
N ASN A 122 -5.74 17.55 -17.48
CA ASN A 122 -6.23 18.35 -16.36
C ASN A 122 -5.28 19.53 -16.13
N VAL A 123 -5.81 20.76 -16.14
CA VAL A 123 -5.05 21.99 -15.91
C VAL A 123 -4.71 22.17 -14.42
N PHE A 124 -5.53 21.61 -13.52
CA PHE A 124 -5.34 21.70 -12.08
C PHE A 124 -5.37 20.34 -11.38
N GLY A 125 -4.55 20.20 -10.33
CA GLY A 125 -4.74 19.21 -9.27
C GLY A 125 -3.78 18.02 -9.28
N SER A 126 -2.59 18.19 -8.67
CA SER A 126 -1.88 17.02 -8.16
C SER A 126 -2.55 16.58 -6.86
N ASN A 127 -3.30 15.49 -6.94
CA ASN A 127 -3.72 14.77 -5.75
C ASN A 127 -2.46 14.44 -4.93
N GLY A 128 -2.33 14.96 -3.70
CA GLY A 128 -1.11 14.80 -2.88
C GLY A 128 -0.72 13.32 -2.63
N LYS A 129 0.52 13.06 -2.22
CA LYS A 129 0.99 11.69 -1.89
C LYS A 129 0.26 11.20 -0.62
N GLN A 130 -0.46 10.08 -0.73
CA GLN A 130 -1.08 9.42 0.43
C GLN A 130 -0.25 8.21 0.84
N LYS A 131 -0.09 8.01 2.16
CA LYS A 131 0.60 6.84 2.72
C LYS A 131 -0.40 5.79 3.17
N VAL A 132 -0.06 4.52 2.93
CA VAL A 132 -0.76 3.32 3.38
C VAL A 132 0.17 2.46 4.21
N TRP A 133 -0.35 1.87 5.28
CA TRP A 133 0.33 0.82 6.04
C TRP A 133 0.10 -0.51 5.35
N ARG A 134 1.17 -1.13 4.84
CA ARG A 134 1.07 -2.41 4.12
C ARG A 134 2.26 -3.30 4.39
N ARG A 135 2.04 -4.61 4.21
CA ARG A 135 3.09 -5.63 4.19
C ARG A 135 3.78 -5.67 2.83
N LEU A 136 4.96 -6.28 2.78
CA LEU A 136 5.65 -6.57 1.53
C LEU A 136 4.72 -7.34 0.57
N ASN A 137 4.85 -7.11 -0.74
CA ASN A 137 4.07 -7.79 -1.80
C ASN A 137 2.53 -7.63 -1.75
N THR A 138 2.01 -6.74 -0.90
CA THR A 138 0.55 -6.45 -0.84
C THR A 138 0.14 -5.19 -1.59
N GLU A 139 1.04 -4.66 -2.44
CA GLU A 139 0.88 -3.38 -3.12
C GLU A 139 -0.38 -3.27 -3.98
N LEU A 140 -0.68 -4.32 -4.74
CA LEU A 140 -1.78 -4.34 -5.72
C LEU A 140 -3.13 -4.71 -5.12
N LYS A 141 -3.20 -4.93 -3.80
CA LYS A 141 -4.48 -5.19 -3.13
C LYS A 141 -5.35 -3.94 -3.19
N LEU A 142 -6.62 -4.09 -3.54
CA LEU A 142 -7.56 -2.98 -3.73
C LEU A 142 -7.59 -1.98 -2.55
N ARG A 143 -7.48 -2.47 -1.31
CA ARG A 143 -7.45 -1.63 -0.09
C ARG A 143 -6.22 -0.71 0.01
N ASN A 144 -5.10 -1.12 -0.59
CA ASN A 144 -3.83 -0.40 -0.59
C ASN A 144 -3.68 0.52 -1.80
N LEU A 145 -4.60 0.44 -2.76
CA LEU A 145 -4.61 1.26 -3.96
C LEU A 145 -5.35 2.58 -3.72
N ARG A 146 -4.99 3.57 -4.53
CA ARG A 146 -5.78 4.77 -4.73
C ARG A 146 -6.45 4.67 -6.08
N ALA A 147 -7.77 4.60 -6.07
CA ALA A 147 -8.56 4.74 -7.28
C ALA A 147 -8.32 6.14 -7.85
N THR A 148 -7.93 6.19 -9.13
CA THR A 148 -7.88 7.43 -9.88
C THR A 148 -9.20 7.58 -10.63
N VAL A 149 -9.96 8.62 -10.29
CA VAL A 149 -11.11 9.08 -11.09
C VAL A 149 -10.58 10.19 -12.01
N LYS A 150 -10.84 10.08 -13.32
CA LYS A 150 -10.37 11.05 -14.32
C LYS A 150 -11.28 12.30 -14.45
N HIS A 151 -12.36 12.39 -13.67
CA HIS A 151 -13.33 13.49 -13.78
C HIS A 151 -12.95 14.65 -12.85
N GLY A 152 -12.87 15.86 -13.40
CA GLY A 152 -12.49 17.11 -12.75
C GLY A 152 -12.80 18.30 -13.66
N VAL A 153 -12.93 19.49 -13.07
CA VAL A 153 -13.29 20.76 -13.72
C VAL A 153 -12.02 21.40 -14.33
N GLY A 154 -12.09 21.90 -15.56
CA GLY A 154 -10.96 22.52 -16.27
C GLY A 154 -10.06 21.48 -16.94
N CYS A 155 -10.58 20.86 -18.00
CA CYS A 155 -9.84 19.89 -18.79
C CYS A 155 -10.01 20.12 -20.29
N HIS A 156 -8.94 19.91 -21.03
CA HIS A 156 -9.00 19.84 -22.49
C HIS A 156 -8.95 18.38 -22.93
N PHE A 157 -9.79 18.05 -23.89
CA PHE A 157 -9.79 16.76 -24.55
C PHE A 157 -9.03 16.90 -25.86
N VAL A 158 -8.16 15.93 -26.13
CA VAL A 158 -7.41 15.86 -27.37
C VAL A 158 -7.60 14.48 -27.94
N TRP A 159 -8.03 14.43 -29.20
CA TRP A 159 -8.09 13.19 -29.97
C TRP A 159 -6.76 12.98 -30.67
N GLY A 160 -6.27 11.75 -30.64
CA GLY A 160 -5.06 11.38 -31.34
C GLY A 160 -5.10 9.94 -31.79
N CYS A 161 -4.39 9.68 -32.89
CA CYS A 161 -4.18 8.33 -33.38
C CYS A 161 -2.69 8.04 -33.61
N MET A 162 -2.29 6.78 -33.41
CA MET A 162 -0.91 6.34 -33.51
C MET A 162 -0.85 4.95 -34.13
N GLY A 163 -0.04 4.80 -35.17
CA GLY A 163 0.40 3.51 -35.69
C GLY A 163 1.88 3.28 -35.41
N LEU A 164 2.41 2.12 -35.80
CA LEU A 164 3.82 1.77 -35.53
C LEU A 164 4.83 2.77 -36.11
N LEU A 165 4.52 3.34 -37.28
CA LEU A 165 5.45 4.20 -38.02
C LEU A 165 5.32 5.68 -37.69
N ARG A 166 4.11 6.16 -37.32
CA ARG A 166 3.84 7.60 -37.10
C ARG A 166 2.66 7.84 -36.14
N VAL A 167 2.71 8.99 -35.46
CA VAL A 167 1.55 9.63 -34.84
C VAL A 167 0.80 10.40 -35.92
N ALA A 168 -0.50 10.20 -36.03
CA ALA A 168 -1.37 10.94 -36.95
C ALA A 168 -2.19 12.01 -36.19
N ALA A 169 -2.94 12.82 -36.94
CA ALA A 169 -3.46 14.14 -36.56
C ALA A 169 -3.98 14.29 -35.12
N LEU A 170 -3.67 15.43 -34.52
CA LEU A 170 -4.20 15.87 -33.23
C LEU A 170 -5.30 16.91 -33.49
N GLU A 171 -6.52 16.60 -33.09
CA GLU A 171 -7.64 17.53 -33.16
C GLU A 171 -8.02 17.97 -31.74
N GLN A 172 -8.17 19.29 -31.56
CA GLN A 172 -8.56 19.91 -30.30
C GLN A 172 -10.01 20.38 -30.42
N GLU A 173 -10.87 19.92 -29.51
CA GLU A 173 -12.18 20.55 -29.32
C GLU A 173 -12.00 21.71 -28.32
N THR A 174 -12.33 22.92 -28.77
CA THR A 174 -12.31 24.16 -27.97
C THR A 174 -13.47 24.24 -27.01
#